data_AF-A1ZWN9-F1
#
_entry.id   AF-A1ZWN9-F1
#
_cell.length_a   1.000
_cell.length_b   1.000
_cell.length_c   1.000
_cell.angle_alpha   90.00
_cell.angle_beta   90.00
_cell.angle_gamma   90.00
#
_symmetry.space_group_name_H-M   'P 1'
#
loop_
_entity.id
_entity.type
_entity.pdbx_description
1 polymer ?
#
loop_
_entity_poly.entity_id
_entity_poly.type
_entity_poly.pdbx_seq_one_letter_code
_entity_poly.pdbx_strand_id
1 'polypeptide(L)'
;MHHKKTPLYIYWGIALLLSTLLLAYWLEWRHWVTLAYQQQAPEWFQTLVQRIYPRFGVEKQRFPLEFFLDKADQVVGRFALISLGSLSFIYLYQYKVGLRQKIQHYWNRPTTVYNVQRQLQVFTGILFLFTWDWYIYLNKLGNATVFYTPIFPYRLLHLPFPSPFWLLVLYSVFLFANFALLCKFRVVWASIVSVTLFVLLQGYMYCFHKTDHTYATLTQVALLVPILAWHYQKGQLKSQKQVAAWPWRLMQFSIAFTYFQAGLEKLLIGGIGWASPHSFRSYLYLHPTTLGAWIATSDFWCTVLPLTAMLFQLGFITIILYPRLKLTFLLTGTLFHLGTFLLFGIGWYYSPWMLVYLFFIDWESIRLRRLPKSTKLLGL
;
A
#
# COMPACT_ATOMS: atom_id res chain seq x y z
N MET A 1 -5.40 -31.44 10.21
CA MET A 1 -4.20 -31.49 9.34
C MET A 1 -2.98 -31.16 10.17
N HIS A 2 -2.12 -32.14 10.46
CA HIS A 2 -0.79 -31.86 11.01
C HIS A 2 0.04 -31.20 9.91
N HIS A 3 0.29 -29.89 10.01
CA HIS A 3 1.27 -29.25 9.14
C HIS A 3 2.65 -29.86 9.44
N LYS A 4 3.19 -30.59 8.46
CA LYS A 4 4.56 -31.11 8.52
C LYS A 4 5.49 -29.90 8.67
N LYS A 5 6.23 -29.84 9.79
CA LYS A 5 7.20 -28.76 10.03
C LYS A 5 8.29 -28.83 8.96
N THR A 6 8.71 -27.68 8.46
CA THR A 6 9.86 -27.59 7.59
C THR A 6 11.09 -28.00 8.41
N PRO A 7 11.88 -28.99 7.95
CA PRO A 7 13.10 -29.39 8.65
C PRO A 7 14.06 -28.21 8.83
N LEU A 8 14.79 -28.21 9.95
CA LEU A 8 15.69 -27.12 10.32
C LEU A 8 16.79 -26.87 9.27
N TYR A 9 17.28 -27.92 8.61
CA TYR A 9 18.32 -27.81 7.58
C TYR A 9 17.91 -26.95 6.37
N ILE A 10 16.62 -26.81 6.06
CA ILE A 10 16.15 -25.94 4.97
C ILE A 10 16.38 -24.47 5.33
N TYR A 11 16.14 -24.09 6.60
CA TYR A 11 16.41 -22.73 7.07
C TYR A 11 17.91 -22.42 7.02
N TRP A 12 18.74 -23.38 7.42
CA TRP A 12 20.20 -23.27 7.31
C TRP A 12 20.66 -23.17 5.86
N GLY A 13 20.08 -23.95 4.95
CA GLY A 13 20.39 -23.86 3.51
C GLY A 13 20.05 -22.49 2.92
N ILE A 14 18.90 -21.92 3.27
CA ILE A 14 18.52 -20.57 2.83
C ILE A 14 19.45 -19.51 3.46
N ALA A 15 19.77 -19.63 4.75
CA ALA A 15 20.68 -18.73 5.42
C ALA A 15 22.08 -18.76 4.78
N LEU A 16 22.60 -19.95 4.47
CA LEU A 16 23.88 -20.14 3.79
C LEU A 16 23.88 -19.54 2.39
N LEU A 17 22.79 -19.72 1.62
CA LEU A 17 22.63 -19.09 0.31
C LEU A 17 22.66 -17.56 0.41
N LEU A 18 21.93 -16.99 1.37
CA LEU A 18 21.93 -15.54 1.61
C LEU A 18 23.32 -15.03 2.03
N SER A 19 24.01 -15.74 2.92
CA SER A 19 25.38 -15.41 3.31
C SER A 19 26.35 -15.47 2.14
N THR A 20 26.20 -16.46 1.26
CA THR A 20 27.03 -16.61 0.06
C THR A 20 26.81 -15.45 -0.92
N LEU A 21 25.55 -15.06 -1.15
CA LEU A 21 25.23 -13.90 -1.98
C LEU A 21 25.79 -12.59 -1.41
N LEU A 22 25.73 -12.42 -0.09
CA LEU A 22 26.32 -11.26 0.58
C LEU A 22 27.84 -11.24 0.46
N LEU A 23 28.50 -12.38 0.65
CA LEU A 23 29.95 -12.49 0.48
C LEU A 23 30.35 -12.21 -0.98
N ALA A 24 29.63 -12.76 -1.97
CA ALA A 24 29.87 -12.49 -3.38
C ALA A 24 29.73 -10.99 -3.72
N TYR A 25 28.76 -10.31 -3.10
CA TYR A 25 28.61 -8.87 -3.24
C TYR A 25 29.83 -8.10 -2.73
N TRP A 26 30.24 -8.37 -1.48
CA TRP A 26 31.34 -7.65 -0.84
C TRP A 26 32.71 -7.95 -1.46
N LEU A 27 32.91 -9.19 -1.93
CA LEU A 27 34.18 -9.60 -2.53
C LEU A 27 34.32 -9.15 -3.99
N GLU A 28 33.24 -9.18 -4.78
CA GLU A 28 33.32 -8.99 -6.24
C GLU A 28 32.31 -7.96 -6.77
N TRP A 29 31.01 -8.13 -6.54
CA TRP A 29 30.02 -7.31 -7.26
C TRP A 29 30.04 -5.82 -6.87
N ARG A 30 30.47 -5.49 -5.65
CA ARG A 30 30.70 -4.11 -5.25
C ARG A 30 31.80 -3.45 -6.10
N HIS A 31 32.84 -4.20 -6.47
CA HIS A 31 33.88 -3.73 -7.38
C HIS A 31 33.35 -3.52 -8.81
N TRP A 32 32.41 -4.35 -9.27
CA TRP A 32 31.76 -4.14 -10.58
C TRP A 32 30.97 -2.84 -10.65
N VAL A 33 30.44 -2.32 -9.54
CA VAL A 33 29.82 -0.98 -9.50
C VAL A 33 30.85 0.10 -9.79
N THR A 34 32.07 -0.01 -9.22
CA THR A 34 33.19 0.88 -9.51
C THR A 34 33.61 0.81 -10.98
N LEU A 35 33.79 -0.41 -11.51
CA LEU A 35 34.12 -0.60 -12.93
C LEU A 35 33.02 -0.05 -13.83
N ALA A 36 31.74 -0.22 -13.47
CA ALA A 36 30.63 0.30 -14.26
C ALA A 36 30.63 1.84 -14.30
N TYR A 37 30.88 2.48 -13.15
CA TYR A 37 31.02 3.94 -13.04
C TYR A 37 32.12 4.47 -13.98
N GLN A 38 33.27 3.79 -13.99
CA GLN A 38 34.46 4.10 -14.79
C GLN A 38 34.35 3.65 -16.27
N GLN A 39 33.25 3.01 -16.67
CA GLN A 39 33.07 2.44 -18.01
C GLN A 39 34.02 1.27 -18.35
N GLN A 40 34.53 0.58 -17.33
CA GLN A 40 35.47 -0.54 -17.44
C GLN A 40 34.84 -1.90 -17.08
N ALA A 41 33.57 -1.93 -16.67
CA ALA A 41 32.88 -3.20 -16.39
C ALA A 41 32.65 -4.02 -17.66
N PRO A 42 32.56 -5.36 -17.55
CA PRO A 42 32.17 -6.22 -18.67
C PRO A 42 30.88 -5.75 -19.37
N GLU A 43 30.81 -5.89 -20.69
CA GLU A 43 29.70 -5.38 -21.51
C GLU A 43 28.34 -5.87 -21.01
N TRP A 44 28.22 -7.16 -20.67
CA TRP A 44 26.97 -7.73 -20.16
C TRP A 44 26.48 -7.03 -18.88
N PHE A 45 27.40 -6.61 -17.99
CA PHE A 45 27.06 -5.91 -16.75
C PHE A 45 26.65 -4.48 -17.04
N GLN A 46 27.33 -3.80 -17.98
CA GLN A 46 26.94 -2.48 -18.44
C GLN A 46 25.53 -2.48 -19.05
N THR A 47 25.24 -3.46 -19.93
CA THR A 47 23.90 -3.64 -20.50
C THR A 47 22.86 -3.90 -19.42
N LEU A 48 23.20 -4.70 -18.40
CA LEU A 48 22.31 -4.96 -17.27
C LEU A 48 22.01 -3.68 -16.47
N VAL A 49 23.04 -2.89 -16.14
CA VAL A 49 22.88 -1.62 -15.42
C VAL A 49 22.06 -0.64 -16.25
N GLN A 50 22.31 -0.50 -17.55
CA GLN A 50 21.53 0.37 -18.42
C GLN A 50 20.07 -0.07 -18.54
N ARG A 51 19.80 -1.39 -18.53
CA ARG A 51 18.44 -1.93 -18.61
C ARG A 51 17.65 -1.73 -17.31
N ILE A 52 18.29 -1.98 -16.17
CA ILE A 52 17.63 -1.90 -14.85
C ILE A 52 17.62 -0.45 -14.33
N TYR A 53 18.70 0.28 -14.57
CA TYR A 53 18.89 1.66 -14.12
C TYR A 53 19.40 2.57 -15.25
N PRO A 54 18.56 2.87 -16.25
CA PRO A 54 18.94 3.66 -17.42
C PRO A 54 19.45 5.07 -17.08
N ARG A 55 19.14 5.59 -15.88
CA ARG A 55 19.60 6.89 -15.39
C ARG A 55 21.06 6.89 -14.92
N PHE A 56 21.68 5.73 -14.72
CA PHE A 56 23.06 5.61 -14.23
C PHE A 56 24.04 6.47 -15.03
N GLY A 57 23.94 6.46 -16.38
CA GLY A 57 24.84 7.19 -17.26
C GLY A 57 24.77 8.72 -17.12
N VAL A 58 23.59 9.27 -16.81
CA VAL A 58 23.39 10.71 -16.59
C VAL A 58 23.72 11.08 -15.15
N GLU A 59 23.32 10.26 -14.19
CA GLU A 59 23.49 10.55 -12.77
C GLU A 59 24.95 10.45 -12.32
N LYS A 60 25.77 9.61 -12.94
CA LYS A 60 27.20 9.54 -12.60
C LYS A 60 27.96 10.84 -12.89
N GLN A 61 27.40 11.72 -13.71
CA GLN A 61 27.94 13.07 -13.94
C GLN A 61 27.57 14.04 -12.80
N ARG A 62 26.54 13.72 -12.01
CA ARG A 62 26.01 14.56 -10.93
C ARG A 62 26.47 14.10 -9.56
N PHE A 63 26.66 12.80 -9.40
CA PHE A 63 26.98 12.18 -8.13
C PHE A 63 28.34 11.48 -8.17
N PRO A 64 29.09 11.53 -7.06
CA PRO A 64 30.39 10.87 -6.98
C PRO A 64 30.20 9.34 -6.86
N LEU A 65 31.28 8.57 -7.02
CA LEU A 65 31.24 7.10 -6.97
C LEU A 65 30.67 6.58 -5.64
N GLU A 66 31.02 7.23 -4.53
CA GLU A 66 30.60 6.89 -3.17
C GLU A 66 29.07 6.85 -3.07
N PHE A 67 28.37 7.78 -3.73
CA PHE A 67 26.91 7.77 -3.78
C PHE A 67 26.36 6.47 -4.36
N PHE A 68 26.94 5.96 -5.45
CA PHE A 68 26.48 4.71 -6.09
C PHE A 68 26.83 3.48 -5.28
N LEU A 69 28.01 3.46 -4.67
CA LEU A 69 28.42 2.40 -3.75
C LEU A 69 27.47 2.35 -2.55
N ASP A 70 27.18 3.48 -1.92
CA ASP A 70 26.23 3.57 -0.80
C ASP A 70 24.84 3.08 -1.21
N LYS A 71 24.36 3.41 -2.41
CA LYS A 71 23.07 2.93 -2.91
C LYS A 71 23.06 1.43 -3.17
N ALA A 72 24.14 0.89 -3.73
CA ALA A 72 24.29 -0.55 -3.91
C ALA A 72 24.35 -1.28 -2.55
N ASP A 73 25.16 -0.79 -1.62
CA ASP A 73 25.30 -1.31 -0.27
C ASP A 73 23.94 -1.31 0.44
N GLN A 74 23.16 -0.22 0.31
CA GLN A 74 21.79 -0.12 0.81
C GLN A 74 20.84 -1.15 0.17
N VAL A 75 20.90 -1.41 -1.14
CA VAL A 75 20.04 -2.42 -1.78
C VAL A 75 20.33 -3.81 -1.23
N VAL A 76 21.61 -4.18 -1.15
CA VAL A 76 22.04 -5.50 -0.68
C VAL A 76 21.72 -5.70 0.80
N GLY A 77 22.02 -4.70 1.64
CA GLY A 77 21.67 -4.72 3.07
C GLY A 77 20.17 -4.86 3.29
N ARG A 78 19.34 -4.14 2.53
CA ARG A 78 17.87 -4.24 2.62
C ARG A 78 17.37 -5.61 2.20
N PHE A 79 17.89 -6.15 1.10
CA PHE A 79 17.55 -7.51 0.65
C PHE A 79 17.83 -8.53 1.76
N ALA A 80 19.04 -8.54 2.31
CA ALA A 80 19.39 -9.45 3.40
C ALA A 80 18.52 -9.28 4.64
N LEU A 81 18.29 -8.03 5.08
CA LEU A 81 17.45 -7.76 6.25
C LEU A 81 16.03 -8.30 6.06
N ILE A 82 15.41 -8.04 4.91
CA ILE A 82 14.06 -8.53 4.59
C ILE A 82 14.06 -10.07 4.52
N SER A 83 15.06 -10.67 3.87
CA SER A 83 15.16 -12.13 3.77
C SER A 83 15.34 -12.81 5.12
N LEU A 84 16.24 -12.30 5.98
CA LEU A 84 16.46 -12.81 7.33
C LEU A 84 15.24 -12.60 8.23
N GLY A 85 14.61 -11.43 8.15
CA GLY A 85 13.36 -11.15 8.87
C GLY A 85 12.23 -12.09 8.45
N SER A 86 12.08 -12.35 7.16
CA SER A 86 11.10 -13.30 6.62
C SER A 86 11.39 -14.73 7.07
N LEU A 87 12.65 -15.17 6.99
CA LEU A 87 13.07 -16.49 7.43
C LEU A 87 12.81 -16.69 8.93
N SER A 88 13.16 -15.69 9.74
CA SER A 88 12.91 -15.66 11.18
C SER A 88 11.42 -15.71 11.49
N PHE A 89 10.60 -14.95 10.76
CA PHE A 89 9.15 -14.99 10.91
C PHE A 89 8.57 -16.38 10.58
N ILE A 90 8.98 -17.00 9.48
CA ILE A 90 8.52 -18.34 9.09
C ILE A 90 8.95 -19.37 10.14
N TYR A 91 10.18 -19.30 10.62
CA TYR A 91 10.68 -20.16 11.70
C TYR A 91 9.83 -19.97 12.96
N LEU A 92 9.66 -18.75 13.44
CA LEU A 92 8.85 -18.45 14.63
C LEU A 92 7.39 -18.90 14.44
N TYR A 93 6.80 -18.72 13.26
CA TYR A 93 5.45 -19.18 12.96
C TYR A 93 5.31 -20.71 13.06
N GLN A 94 6.32 -21.48 12.67
CA GLN A 94 6.28 -22.94 12.76
C GLN A 94 6.52 -23.48 14.17
N TYR A 95 7.42 -22.86 14.93
CA TYR A 95 7.87 -23.38 16.22
C TYR A 95 7.21 -22.71 17.44
N LYS A 96 6.76 -21.46 17.35
CA LYS A 96 6.05 -20.77 18.44
C LYS A 96 4.53 -20.92 18.29
N VAL A 97 3.96 -21.88 19.02
CA VAL A 97 2.52 -22.20 18.99
C VAL A 97 1.64 -20.97 19.21
N GLY A 98 1.97 -20.09 20.16
CA GLY A 98 1.18 -18.88 20.44
C GLY A 98 1.14 -17.88 19.27
N LEU A 99 2.27 -17.67 18.56
CA LEU A 99 2.31 -16.82 17.37
C LEU A 99 1.45 -17.42 16.25
N ARG A 100 1.60 -18.71 16.01
CA ARG A 100 0.81 -19.45 15.03
C ARG A 100 -0.68 -19.35 15.30
N GLN A 101 -1.10 -19.59 16.53
CA GLN A 101 -2.51 -19.50 16.94
C GLN A 101 -3.06 -18.08 16.76
N LYS A 102 -2.31 -17.03 17.10
CA LYS A 102 -2.73 -15.64 16.88
C LYS A 102 -2.95 -15.33 15.40
N ILE A 103 -2.00 -15.71 14.54
CA ILE A 103 -2.08 -15.49 13.09
C ILE A 103 -3.25 -16.30 12.50
N GLN A 104 -3.35 -17.58 12.85
CA GLN A 104 -4.45 -18.44 12.40
C GLN A 104 -5.80 -17.92 12.89
N HIS A 105 -5.90 -17.44 14.14
CA HIS A 105 -7.12 -16.83 14.66
C HIS A 105 -7.52 -15.60 13.85
N TYR A 106 -6.57 -14.74 13.49
CA TYR A 106 -6.84 -13.56 12.67
C TYR A 106 -7.40 -13.94 11.28
N TRP A 107 -6.75 -14.88 10.58
CA TRP A 107 -7.12 -15.28 9.22
C TRP A 107 -8.38 -16.16 9.15
N ASN A 108 -8.54 -17.08 10.10
CA ASN A 108 -9.61 -18.08 10.07
C ASN A 108 -10.92 -17.59 10.70
N ARG A 109 -10.89 -16.49 11.48
CA ARG A 109 -12.10 -15.95 12.10
C ARG A 109 -13.08 -15.46 11.02
N PRO A 110 -14.27 -16.07 10.89
CA PRO A 110 -15.24 -15.66 9.88
C PRO A 110 -15.82 -14.27 10.19
N THR A 111 -16.50 -13.71 9.21
CA THR A 111 -17.21 -12.42 9.32
C THR A 111 -18.67 -12.59 8.93
N THR A 112 -19.56 -11.71 9.38
CA THR A 112 -20.97 -11.76 8.98
C THR A 112 -21.15 -11.30 7.54
N VAL A 113 -22.17 -11.85 6.87
CA VAL A 113 -22.59 -11.38 5.54
C VAL A 113 -22.97 -9.89 5.57
N TYR A 114 -23.57 -9.43 6.67
CA TYR A 114 -23.90 -8.02 6.89
C TYR A 114 -22.65 -7.14 6.89
N ASN A 115 -21.59 -7.52 7.61
CA ASN A 115 -20.35 -6.77 7.62
C ASN A 115 -19.77 -6.64 6.21
N VAL A 116 -19.70 -7.74 5.44
CA VAL A 116 -19.21 -7.70 4.06
C VAL A 116 -20.07 -6.80 3.17
N GLN A 117 -21.40 -6.88 3.29
CA GLN A 117 -22.30 -6.01 2.53
C GLN A 117 -22.02 -4.53 2.79
N ARG A 118 -21.87 -4.13 4.06
CA ARG A 118 -21.59 -2.74 4.42
C ARG A 118 -20.22 -2.29 3.94
N GLN A 119 -19.21 -3.15 4.02
CA GLN A 119 -17.89 -2.89 3.47
C GLN A 119 -17.96 -2.59 1.96
N LEU A 120 -18.65 -3.44 1.19
CA LEU A 120 -18.85 -3.24 -0.26
C LEU A 120 -19.58 -1.92 -0.55
N GLN A 121 -20.70 -1.65 0.14
CA GLN A 121 -21.50 -0.45 -0.11
C GLN A 121 -20.74 0.84 0.23
N VAL A 122 -20.10 0.90 1.40
CA VAL A 122 -19.36 2.09 1.83
C VAL A 122 -18.14 2.32 0.95
N PHE A 123 -17.39 1.27 0.62
CA PHE A 123 -16.25 1.38 -0.29
C PHE A 123 -16.67 1.87 -1.68
N THR A 124 -17.77 1.33 -2.22
CA THR A 124 -18.30 1.75 -3.53
C THR A 124 -18.76 3.22 -3.50
N GLY A 125 -19.39 3.66 -2.41
CA GLY A 125 -19.75 5.08 -2.22
C GLY A 125 -18.51 5.99 -2.17
N ILE A 126 -17.42 5.51 -1.56
CA ILE A 126 -16.13 6.22 -1.59
C ILE A 126 -15.58 6.27 -3.02
N LEU A 127 -15.61 5.17 -3.78
CA LEU A 127 -15.16 5.22 -5.17
C LEU A 127 -15.89 6.32 -5.94
N PHE A 128 -17.23 6.37 -5.88
CA PHE A 128 -18.00 7.47 -6.49
C PHE A 128 -17.50 8.86 -6.09
N LEU A 129 -17.27 9.08 -4.80
CA LEU A 129 -16.83 10.37 -4.28
C LEU A 129 -15.44 10.78 -4.79
N PHE A 130 -14.51 9.85 -5.01
CA PHE A 130 -13.12 10.18 -5.42
C PHE A 130 -12.89 10.19 -6.90
N THR A 131 -13.75 9.52 -7.63
CA THR A 131 -13.64 9.43 -9.08
C THR A 131 -14.59 10.37 -9.78
N TRP A 132 -15.36 11.19 -9.05
CA TRP A 132 -16.42 12.04 -9.61
C TRP A 132 -15.92 12.99 -10.70
N ASP A 133 -14.68 13.48 -10.55
CA ASP A 133 -14.02 14.43 -11.45
C ASP A 133 -13.09 13.75 -12.46
N TRP A 134 -12.93 12.42 -12.42
CA TRP A 134 -11.95 11.71 -13.26
C TRP A 134 -12.20 11.90 -14.75
N TYR A 135 -13.48 11.92 -15.18
CA TYR A 135 -13.81 12.23 -16.56
C TYR A 135 -13.31 13.63 -16.97
N ILE A 136 -13.59 14.65 -16.15
CA ILE A 136 -13.17 16.03 -16.41
C ILE A 136 -11.65 16.10 -16.47
N TYR A 137 -10.98 15.44 -15.53
CA TYR A 137 -9.53 15.41 -15.43
C TYR A 137 -8.87 14.72 -16.63
N LEU A 138 -9.30 13.49 -16.96
CA LEU A 138 -8.79 12.74 -18.11
C LEU A 138 -9.12 13.45 -19.43
N ASN A 139 -10.30 14.04 -19.57
CA ASN A 139 -10.67 14.77 -20.79
C ASN A 139 -9.73 15.99 -21.00
N LYS A 140 -9.35 16.69 -19.93
CA LYS A 140 -8.33 17.77 -20.01
C LYS A 140 -6.95 17.25 -20.41
N LEU A 141 -6.55 16.06 -19.93
CA LEU A 141 -5.30 15.42 -20.36
C LEU A 141 -5.31 15.03 -21.84
N GLY A 142 -6.49 14.91 -22.46
CA GLY A 142 -6.63 14.77 -23.91
C GLY A 142 -5.99 15.91 -24.71
N ASN A 143 -5.88 17.12 -24.14
CA ASN A 143 -5.19 18.25 -24.78
C ASN A 143 -3.66 18.13 -24.69
N ALA A 144 -3.15 17.19 -23.91
CA ALA A 144 -1.74 17.00 -23.60
C ALA A 144 -1.23 15.64 -24.13
N THR A 145 -1.90 15.03 -25.10
CA THR A 145 -1.60 13.68 -25.64
C THR A 145 -0.18 13.52 -26.18
N VAL A 146 0.49 14.61 -26.55
CA VAL A 146 1.92 14.61 -26.90
C VAL A 146 2.81 14.06 -25.77
N PHE A 147 2.36 14.17 -24.50
CA PHE A 147 3.06 13.64 -23.33
C PHE A 147 2.61 12.24 -22.93
N TYR A 148 1.67 11.63 -23.64
CA TYR A 148 1.19 10.28 -23.36
C TYR A 148 2.29 9.25 -23.63
N THR A 149 2.76 8.62 -22.56
CA THR A 149 3.78 7.57 -22.59
C THR A 149 3.22 6.32 -21.92
N PRO A 150 2.71 5.35 -22.69
CA PRO A 150 2.02 4.20 -22.12
C PRO A 150 2.94 3.39 -21.18
N ILE A 151 2.43 3.05 -20.00
CA ILE A 151 3.10 2.14 -19.07
C ILE A 151 3.09 0.71 -19.61
N PHE A 152 3.87 -0.21 -19.03
CA PHE A 152 4.09 -1.56 -19.58
C PHE A 152 2.81 -2.31 -19.99
N PRO A 153 1.76 -2.43 -19.13
CA PRO A 153 0.51 -3.10 -19.55
C PRO A 153 -0.18 -2.44 -20.75
N TYR A 154 -0.10 -1.11 -20.87
CA TYR A 154 -0.74 -0.34 -21.94
C TYR A 154 0.05 -0.47 -23.24
N ARG A 155 1.39 -0.54 -23.16
CA ARG A 155 2.26 -0.84 -24.30
C ARG A 155 2.01 -2.24 -24.84
N LEU A 156 1.91 -3.23 -23.95
CA LEU A 156 1.66 -4.62 -24.33
C LEU A 156 0.32 -4.79 -25.05
N LEU A 157 -0.71 -4.05 -24.61
CA LEU A 157 -2.05 -4.07 -25.20
C LEU A 157 -2.23 -3.04 -26.33
N HIS A 158 -1.17 -2.30 -26.69
CA HIS A 158 -1.21 -1.23 -27.68
C HIS A 158 -2.35 -0.22 -27.46
N LEU A 159 -2.65 0.13 -26.20
CA LEU A 159 -3.74 1.02 -25.86
C LEU A 159 -3.38 2.49 -26.17
N PRO A 160 -4.06 3.16 -27.12
CA PRO A 160 -3.92 4.60 -27.30
C PRO A 160 -4.64 5.35 -26.17
N PHE A 161 -4.35 6.65 -26.02
CA PHE A 161 -5.18 7.50 -25.18
C PHE A 161 -6.62 7.58 -25.77
N PRO A 162 -7.69 7.36 -24.98
CA PRO A 162 -9.04 7.27 -25.51
C PRO A 162 -9.53 8.63 -26.03
N SER A 163 -10.34 8.60 -27.09
CA SER A 163 -11.06 9.80 -27.53
C SER A 163 -12.07 10.26 -26.45
N PRO A 164 -12.52 11.53 -26.45
CA PRO A 164 -13.51 12.01 -25.48
C PRO A 164 -14.77 11.15 -25.40
N PHE A 165 -15.24 10.64 -26.54
CA PHE A 165 -16.38 9.72 -26.60
C PHE A 165 -16.10 8.40 -25.86
N TRP A 166 -14.99 7.73 -26.17
CA TRP A 166 -14.64 6.47 -25.51
C TRP A 166 -14.36 6.66 -24.03
N LEU A 167 -13.75 7.79 -23.64
CA LEU A 167 -13.55 8.15 -22.25
C LEU A 167 -14.88 8.30 -21.51
N LEU A 168 -15.87 8.98 -22.11
CA LEU A 168 -17.22 9.11 -21.56
C LEU A 168 -17.90 7.73 -21.42
N VAL A 169 -17.79 6.86 -22.42
CA VAL A 169 -18.33 5.49 -22.37
C VAL A 169 -17.70 4.71 -21.23
N LEU A 170 -16.36 4.64 -21.15
CA LEU A 170 -15.64 3.91 -20.11
C LEU A 170 -16.00 4.43 -18.71
N TYR A 171 -16.05 5.75 -18.54
CA TYR A 171 -16.44 6.36 -17.28
C TYR A 171 -17.91 6.09 -16.92
N SER A 172 -18.82 6.14 -17.89
CA SER A 172 -20.24 5.86 -17.67
C SER A 172 -20.45 4.41 -17.24
N VAL A 173 -19.81 3.44 -17.93
CA VAL A 173 -19.87 2.02 -17.55
C VAL A 173 -19.30 1.81 -16.15
N PHE A 174 -18.22 2.51 -15.80
CA PHE A 174 -17.66 2.49 -14.46
C PHE A 174 -18.66 3.00 -13.42
N LEU A 175 -19.32 4.14 -13.66
CA LEU A 175 -20.37 4.66 -12.76
C LEU A 175 -21.55 3.69 -12.63
N PHE A 176 -22.04 3.14 -13.74
CA PHE A 176 -23.13 2.15 -13.72
C PHE A 176 -22.75 0.87 -12.97
N ALA A 177 -21.51 0.39 -13.13
CA ALA A 177 -21.02 -0.78 -12.39
C ALA A 177 -20.96 -0.52 -10.88
N ASN A 178 -20.51 0.66 -10.46
CA ASN A 178 -20.55 1.05 -9.05
C ASN A 178 -21.99 1.22 -8.54
N PHE A 179 -22.89 1.79 -9.35
CA PHE A 179 -24.30 1.93 -8.98
C PHE A 179 -24.97 0.55 -8.81
N ALA A 180 -24.74 -0.37 -9.75
CA ALA A 180 -25.18 -1.75 -9.64
C ALA A 180 -24.66 -2.42 -8.36
N LEU A 181 -23.38 -2.19 -8.00
CA LEU A 181 -22.79 -2.71 -6.78
C LEU A 181 -23.45 -2.13 -5.51
N LEU A 182 -23.76 -0.83 -5.47
CA LEU A 182 -24.52 -0.20 -4.37
C LEU A 182 -25.92 -0.78 -4.21
N CYS A 183 -26.61 -0.97 -5.34
CA CYS A 183 -27.95 -1.56 -5.44
C CYS A 183 -27.95 -3.10 -5.28
N LYS A 184 -26.77 -3.71 -5.08
CA LYS A 184 -26.57 -5.15 -4.93
C LYS A 184 -26.99 -5.97 -6.17
N PHE A 185 -27.05 -5.34 -7.34
CA PHE A 185 -27.37 -6.00 -8.60
C PHE A 185 -26.12 -6.69 -9.16
N ARG A 186 -26.20 -8.02 -9.36
CA ARG A 186 -25.11 -8.83 -9.93
C ARG A 186 -23.74 -8.50 -9.32
N VAL A 187 -23.67 -8.44 -7.99
CA VAL A 187 -22.56 -7.91 -7.17
C VAL A 187 -21.16 -8.34 -7.67
N VAL A 188 -20.95 -9.62 -7.98
CA VAL A 188 -19.66 -10.10 -8.47
C VAL A 188 -19.28 -9.46 -9.80
N TRP A 189 -20.14 -9.54 -10.81
CA TRP A 189 -19.87 -8.95 -12.12
C TRP A 189 -19.75 -7.43 -12.06
N ALA A 190 -20.64 -6.77 -11.33
CA ALA A 190 -20.58 -5.33 -11.09
C ALA A 190 -19.23 -4.92 -10.47
N SER A 191 -18.74 -5.68 -9.48
CA SER A 191 -17.44 -5.42 -8.86
C SER A 191 -16.25 -5.68 -9.79
N ILE A 192 -16.28 -6.72 -10.63
CA ILE A 192 -15.22 -7.00 -11.62
C ILE A 192 -15.11 -5.85 -12.61
N VAL A 193 -16.25 -5.41 -13.16
CA VAL A 193 -16.30 -4.31 -14.13
C VAL A 193 -15.85 -3.00 -13.47
N SER A 194 -16.37 -2.69 -12.27
CA SER A 194 -15.98 -1.48 -11.53
C SER A 194 -14.47 -1.43 -11.27
N VAL A 195 -13.88 -2.49 -10.73
CA VAL A 195 -12.45 -2.51 -10.37
C VAL A 195 -11.56 -2.52 -11.60
N THR A 196 -11.94 -3.25 -12.66
CA THR A 196 -11.19 -3.24 -13.93
C THR A 196 -11.15 -1.84 -14.51
N LEU A 197 -12.30 -1.16 -14.57
CA LEU A 197 -12.38 0.20 -15.10
C LEU A 197 -11.72 1.23 -14.17
N PHE A 198 -11.78 1.05 -12.85
CA PHE A 198 -11.02 1.87 -11.90
C PHE A 198 -9.52 1.82 -12.19
N VAL A 199 -8.95 0.61 -12.31
CA VAL A 199 -7.53 0.41 -12.62
C VAL A 199 -7.20 0.92 -14.03
N LEU A 200 -8.08 0.72 -15.01
CA LEU A 200 -7.89 1.19 -16.38
C LEU A 200 -7.88 2.74 -16.47
N LEU A 201 -8.83 3.41 -15.82
CA LEU A 201 -8.88 4.88 -15.82
C LEU A 201 -7.69 5.46 -15.04
N GLN A 202 -7.31 4.83 -13.92
CA GLN A 202 -6.13 5.20 -13.16
C GLN A 202 -4.83 5.03 -13.97
N GLY A 203 -4.69 3.93 -14.70
CA GLY A 203 -3.50 3.67 -15.52
C GLY A 203 -3.36 4.68 -16.67
N TYR A 204 -4.45 5.20 -17.24
CA TYR A 204 -4.37 6.32 -18.19
C TYR A 204 -3.74 7.56 -17.56
N MET A 205 -4.08 7.89 -16.31
CA MET A 205 -3.43 9.00 -15.60
C MET A 205 -1.92 8.76 -15.41
N TYR A 206 -1.53 7.51 -15.12
CA TYR A 206 -0.12 7.14 -14.95
C TYR A 206 0.70 7.21 -16.25
N CYS A 207 0.06 7.11 -17.41
CA CYS A 207 0.71 7.29 -18.71
C CYS A 207 1.14 8.74 -18.99
N PHE A 208 0.71 9.72 -18.18
CA PHE A 208 1.18 11.11 -18.26
C PHE A 208 2.26 11.42 -17.20
N HIS A 209 2.98 10.40 -16.71
CA HIS A 209 3.98 10.50 -15.65
C HIS A 209 3.44 11.05 -14.31
N LYS A 210 2.11 11.18 -14.16
CA LYS A 210 1.49 11.53 -12.89
C LYS A 210 1.45 10.29 -12.00
N THR A 211 2.54 10.00 -11.30
CA THR A 211 2.53 8.95 -10.27
C THR A 211 1.87 9.49 -9.01
N ASP A 212 0.54 9.38 -8.93
CA ASP A 212 -0.18 9.78 -7.74
C ASP A 212 -0.21 8.64 -6.72
N HIS A 213 0.70 8.72 -5.74
CA HIS A 213 0.77 7.79 -4.61
C HIS A 213 -0.48 7.84 -3.72
N THR A 214 -1.31 8.87 -3.85
CA THR A 214 -2.52 9.09 -3.04
C THR A 214 -3.53 7.95 -3.18
N TYR A 215 -3.53 7.25 -4.32
CA TYR A 215 -4.46 6.14 -4.59
C TYR A 215 -3.90 4.75 -4.27
N ALA A 216 -2.62 4.62 -3.86
CA ALA A 216 -1.95 3.31 -3.79
C ALA A 216 -2.70 2.28 -2.93
N THR A 217 -3.08 2.65 -1.70
CA THR A 217 -3.85 1.75 -0.83
C THR A 217 -5.27 1.51 -1.33
N LEU A 218 -5.91 2.52 -1.93
CA LEU A 218 -7.24 2.40 -2.52
C LEU A 218 -7.23 1.37 -3.66
N THR A 219 -6.23 1.41 -4.54
CA THR A 219 -6.05 0.44 -5.63
C THR A 219 -5.81 -0.96 -5.09
N GLN A 220 -4.92 -1.12 -4.10
CA GLN A 220 -4.64 -2.44 -3.51
C GLN A 220 -5.88 -3.10 -2.92
N VAL A 221 -6.72 -2.34 -2.18
CA VAL A 221 -7.96 -2.90 -1.63
C VAL A 221 -9.03 -3.09 -2.70
N ALA A 222 -9.11 -2.21 -3.71
CA ALA A 222 -10.03 -2.34 -4.84
C ALA A 222 -9.86 -3.69 -5.55
N LEU A 223 -8.61 -4.11 -5.79
CA LEU A 223 -8.29 -5.40 -6.43
C LEU A 223 -8.86 -6.62 -5.67
N LEU A 224 -9.13 -6.49 -4.36
CA LEU A 224 -9.68 -7.58 -3.54
C LEU A 224 -11.22 -7.53 -3.45
N VAL A 225 -11.87 -6.46 -3.92
CA VAL A 225 -13.32 -6.30 -3.86
C VAL A 225 -14.07 -7.38 -4.62
N PRO A 226 -13.66 -7.84 -5.83
CA PRO A 226 -14.38 -8.89 -6.53
C PRO A 226 -14.39 -10.22 -5.78
N ILE A 227 -13.28 -10.55 -5.11
CA ILE A 227 -13.16 -11.75 -4.28
C ILE A 227 -14.08 -11.63 -3.06
N LEU A 228 -14.11 -10.46 -2.43
CA LEU A 228 -15.01 -10.19 -1.31
C LEU A 228 -16.49 -10.26 -1.73
N ALA A 229 -16.83 -9.71 -2.89
CA ALA A 229 -18.17 -9.78 -3.49
C ALA A 229 -18.60 -11.21 -3.79
N TRP A 230 -17.67 -12.06 -4.25
CA TRP A 230 -17.95 -13.49 -4.47
C TRP A 230 -18.31 -14.21 -3.18
N HIS A 231 -17.55 -14.00 -2.10
CA HIS A 231 -17.88 -14.57 -0.80
C HIS A 231 -19.22 -14.06 -0.26
N TYR A 232 -19.55 -12.78 -0.47
CA TYR A 232 -20.86 -12.23 -0.13
C TYR A 232 -21.99 -12.93 -0.90
N GLN A 233 -21.90 -13.03 -2.23
CA GLN A 233 -22.93 -13.65 -3.05
C GLN A 233 -23.10 -15.14 -2.70
N LYS A 234 -22.00 -15.85 -2.48
CA LYS A 234 -22.03 -17.26 -2.04
C LYS A 234 -22.73 -17.42 -0.68
N GLY A 235 -22.46 -16.51 0.27
CA GLY A 235 -23.11 -16.50 1.57
C GLY A 235 -24.62 -16.25 1.48
N GLN A 236 -25.03 -15.31 0.62
CA GLN A 236 -26.45 -15.01 0.36
C GLN A 236 -27.18 -16.21 -0.27
N LEU A 237 -26.62 -16.81 -1.31
CA LEU A 237 -27.23 -17.97 -1.99
C LEU A 237 -27.41 -19.18 -1.08
N LYS A 238 -26.53 -19.35 -0.08
CA LYS A 238 -26.57 -20.44 0.90
C LYS A 238 -27.26 -20.04 2.21
N SER A 239 -27.87 -18.86 2.30
CA SER A 239 -28.48 -18.32 3.53
C SER A 239 -27.56 -18.39 4.76
N GLN A 240 -26.25 -18.24 4.57
CA GLN A 240 -25.27 -18.31 5.64
C GLN A 240 -25.21 -17.00 6.41
N LYS A 241 -25.20 -17.06 7.75
CA LYS A 241 -24.98 -15.85 8.58
C LYS A 241 -23.53 -15.36 8.50
N GLN A 242 -22.59 -16.27 8.26
CA GLN A 242 -21.15 -16.02 8.26
C GLN A 242 -20.49 -16.51 6.97
N VAL A 243 -19.45 -15.80 6.55
CA VAL A 243 -18.64 -16.11 5.37
C VAL A 243 -17.15 -16.02 5.69
N ALA A 244 -16.32 -16.56 4.81
CA ALA A 244 -14.88 -16.47 4.95
C ALA A 244 -14.43 -15.00 4.91
N ALA A 245 -13.61 -14.62 5.89
CA ALA A 245 -13.14 -13.25 6.08
C ALA A 245 -11.80 -12.96 5.41
N TRP A 246 -11.11 -13.97 4.88
CA TRP A 246 -9.73 -13.82 4.41
C TRP A 246 -9.53 -12.68 3.38
N PRO A 247 -10.44 -12.37 2.43
CA PRO A 247 -10.21 -11.26 1.50
C PRO A 247 -10.25 -9.91 2.23
N TRP A 248 -11.19 -9.76 3.16
CA TRP A 248 -11.31 -8.59 4.02
C TRP A 248 -10.11 -8.43 4.96
N ARG A 249 -9.59 -9.54 5.50
CA ARG A 249 -8.36 -9.56 6.29
C ARG A 249 -7.14 -9.19 5.44
N LEU A 250 -7.09 -9.65 4.20
CA LEU A 250 -6.03 -9.28 3.28
C LEU A 250 -6.05 -7.78 2.95
N MET A 251 -7.23 -7.17 2.79
CA MET A 251 -7.35 -5.71 2.66
C MET A 251 -6.77 -4.97 3.88
N GLN A 252 -7.16 -5.38 5.09
CA GLN A 252 -6.60 -4.82 6.34
C GLN A 252 -5.08 -4.98 6.41
N PHE A 253 -4.58 -6.16 6.06
CA PHE A 253 -3.15 -6.46 6.03
C PHE A 253 -2.42 -5.59 5.01
N SER A 254 -2.93 -5.44 3.77
CA SER A 254 -2.32 -4.61 2.73
C SER A 254 -2.22 -3.15 3.16
N ILE A 255 -3.26 -2.60 3.78
CA ILE A 255 -3.23 -1.23 4.34
C ILE A 255 -2.13 -1.13 5.40
N ALA A 256 -2.14 -2.05 6.37
CA ALA A 256 -1.21 -2.01 7.48
C ALA A 256 0.25 -2.22 7.05
N PHE A 257 0.45 -3.10 6.08
CA PHE A 257 1.75 -3.38 5.47
C PHE A 257 2.26 -2.18 4.67
N THR A 258 1.39 -1.42 4.02
CA THR A 258 1.80 -0.21 3.29
C THR A 258 2.33 0.87 4.24
N TYR A 259 1.68 1.10 5.39
CA TYR A 259 2.22 2.01 6.42
C TYR A 259 3.56 1.50 6.96
N PHE A 260 3.64 0.20 7.25
CA PHE A 260 4.87 -0.42 7.73
C PHE A 260 6.01 -0.24 6.73
N GLN A 261 5.77 -0.52 5.44
CA GLN A 261 6.75 -0.35 4.37
C GLN A 261 7.16 1.12 4.23
N ALA A 262 6.22 2.06 4.31
CA ALA A 262 6.54 3.49 4.24
C ALA A 262 7.43 3.96 5.40
N GLY A 263 7.27 3.40 6.60
CA GLY A 263 8.16 3.67 7.74
C GLY A 263 9.51 2.97 7.59
N LEU A 264 9.50 1.73 7.11
CA LEU A 264 10.70 0.94 6.87
C LEU A 264 11.58 1.56 5.80
N GLU A 265 11.00 2.07 4.70
CA GLU A 265 11.74 2.76 3.64
C GLU A 265 12.43 4.03 4.16
N LYS A 266 11.78 4.80 5.04
CA LYS A 266 12.42 5.96 5.68
C LYS A 266 13.64 5.56 6.48
N LEU A 267 13.50 4.51 7.29
CA LEU A 267 14.60 4.02 8.13
C LEU A 267 15.73 3.40 7.30
N LEU A 268 15.41 2.61 6.28
CA LEU A 268 16.41 1.87 5.50
C LEU A 268 17.07 2.70 4.40
N ILE A 269 16.41 3.75 3.90
CA ILE A 269 16.97 4.64 2.86
C ILE A 269 17.54 5.92 3.47
N GLY A 270 16.80 6.55 4.39
CA GLY A 270 17.19 7.80 5.02
C GLY A 270 17.94 7.63 6.35
N GLY A 271 17.93 6.43 6.93
CA GLY A 271 18.48 6.20 8.27
C GLY A 271 17.69 6.95 9.35
N ILE A 272 18.28 7.02 10.55
CA ILE A 272 17.73 7.84 11.64
C ILE A 272 17.79 9.34 11.32
N GLY A 273 18.72 9.74 10.44
CA GLY A 273 18.88 11.13 9.97
C GLY A 273 17.64 11.66 9.23
N TRP A 274 16.75 10.78 8.75
CA TRP A 274 15.46 11.18 8.19
C TRP A 274 14.61 11.99 9.18
N ALA A 275 14.71 11.69 10.48
CA ALA A 275 14.01 12.41 11.54
C ALA A 275 14.80 13.63 12.07
N SER A 276 15.87 14.05 11.39
CA SER A 276 16.63 15.23 11.80
C SER A 276 15.82 16.51 11.59
N PRO A 277 15.98 17.51 12.47
CA PRO A 277 15.26 18.77 12.34
C PRO A 277 15.60 19.49 11.03
N HIS A 278 16.83 19.37 10.54
CA HIS A 278 17.26 19.95 9.27
C HIS A 278 16.50 19.35 8.08
N SER A 279 16.41 18.02 7.98
CA SER A 279 15.70 17.36 6.88
C SER A 279 14.22 17.73 6.86
N PHE A 280 13.55 17.69 8.01
CA PHE A 280 12.13 18.02 8.10
C PHE A 280 11.86 19.49 7.77
N ARG A 281 12.71 20.40 8.28
CA ARG A 281 12.65 21.83 7.97
C ARG A 281 12.81 22.10 6.48
N SER A 282 13.74 21.42 5.80
CA SER A 282 13.89 21.54 4.35
C SER A 282 12.59 21.18 3.61
N TYR A 283 11.88 20.12 4.02
CA TYR A 283 10.59 19.77 3.43
C TYR A 283 9.51 20.85 3.69
N LEU A 284 9.48 21.45 4.88
CA LEU A 284 8.54 22.54 5.19
C LEU A 284 8.82 23.79 4.34
N TYR A 285 10.09 24.11 4.08
CA TYR A 285 10.43 25.25 3.22
C TYR A 285 10.17 24.99 1.73
N LEU A 286 10.27 23.74 1.27
CA LEU A 286 9.89 23.37 -0.11
C LEU A 286 8.38 23.44 -0.34
N HIS A 287 7.59 23.35 0.73
CA HIS A 287 6.13 23.34 0.68
C HIS A 287 5.54 24.33 1.72
N PRO A 288 5.72 25.64 1.52
CA PRO A 288 5.42 26.62 2.55
C PRO A 288 3.92 26.72 2.80
N THR A 289 3.51 26.40 4.03
CA THR A 289 2.20 26.75 4.60
C THR A 289 2.39 27.62 5.83
N THR A 290 1.36 28.35 6.27
CA THR A 290 1.44 29.18 7.48
C THR A 290 1.84 28.35 8.71
N LEU A 291 1.22 27.18 8.89
CA LEU A 291 1.54 26.29 10.01
C LEU A 291 2.92 25.65 9.83
N GLY A 292 3.28 25.23 8.61
CA GLY A 292 4.58 24.65 8.32
C GLY A 292 5.74 25.62 8.58
N ALA A 293 5.58 26.89 8.18
CA ALA A 293 6.56 27.95 8.44
C ALA A 293 6.72 28.21 9.95
N TRP A 294 5.63 28.20 10.72
CA TRP A 294 5.70 28.32 12.18
C TRP A 294 6.45 27.14 12.80
N ILE A 295 6.12 25.90 12.44
CA ILE A 295 6.81 24.69 12.92
C ILE A 295 8.29 24.71 12.57
N ALA A 296 8.65 25.18 11.37
CA ALA A 296 10.03 25.24 10.91
C ALA A 296 10.95 26.07 11.82
N THR A 297 10.40 26.98 12.63
CA THR A 297 11.17 27.79 13.60
C THR A 297 11.62 27.00 14.84
N SER A 298 11.14 25.77 15.05
CA SER A 298 11.38 24.98 16.25
C SER A 298 12.07 23.64 15.97
N ASP A 299 13.30 23.46 16.45
CA ASP A 299 14.01 22.17 16.35
C ASP A 299 13.28 21.03 17.07
N PHE A 300 12.60 21.33 18.18
CA PHE A 300 11.81 20.35 18.92
C PHE A 300 10.72 19.74 18.04
N TRP A 301 9.87 20.57 17.42
CA TRP A 301 8.79 20.07 16.57
C TRP A 301 9.32 19.43 15.28
N CYS A 302 10.38 19.99 14.70
CA CYS A 302 11.04 19.42 13.53
C CYS A 302 11.70 18.05 13.81
N THR A 303 11.90 17.67 15.06
CA THR A 303 12.40 16.34 15.46
C THR A 303 11.25 15.42 15.86
N VAL A 304 10.34 15.89 16.72
CA VAL A 304 9.28 15.06 17.31
C VAL A 304 8.25 14.61 16.27
N LEU A 305 7.83 15.48 15.35
CA LEU A 305 6.82 15.15 14.34
C LEU A 305 7.28 14.04 13.38
N PRO A 306 8.44 14.13 12.69
CA PRO A 306 8.89 13.05 11.81
C PRO A 306 9.20 11.76 12.57
N LEU A 307 9.76 11.85 13.79
CA LEU A 307 10.00 10.65 14.61
C LEU A 307 8.68 9.96 14.97
N THR A 308 7.67 10.73 15.40
CA THR A 308 6.34 10.20 15.72
C THR A 308 5.68 9.58 14.49
N ALA A 309 5.78 10.23 13.33
CA ALA A 309 5.28 9.71 12.07
C ALA A 309 5.93 8.37 11.70
N MET A 310 7.26 8.26 11.86
CA MET A 310 8.00 7.02 11.59
C MET A 310 7.61 5.91 12.56
N LEU A 311 7.53 6.20 13.87
CA LEU A 311 7.09 5.24 14.89
C LEU A 311 5.66 4.75 14.64
N PHE A 312 4.76 5.67 14.30
CA PHE A 312 3.38 5.33 13.90
C PHE A 312 3.36 4.39 12.70
N GLN A 313 4.09 4.72 11.63
CA GLN A 313 4.16 3.92 10.40
C GLN A 313 4.70 2.50 10.67
N LEU A 314 5.83 2.39 11.37
CA LEU A 314 6.43 1.10 11.75
C LEU A 314 5.53 0.31 12.70
N GLY A 315 4.86 0.99 13.64
CA GLY A 315 3.95 0.37 14.59
C GLY A 315 2.63 -0.09 13.97
N PHE A 316 2.22 0.45 12.83
CA PHE A 316 0.87 0.26 12.29
C PHE A 316 0.53 -1.21 12.03
N ILE A 317 1.50 -2.04 11.61
CA ILE A 317 1.28 -3.48 11.38
C ILE A 317 0.76 -4.22 12.62
N THR A 318 1.06 -3.71 13.82
CA THR A 318 0.59 -4.31 15.09
C THR A 318 -0.93 -4.24 15.26
N ILE A 319 -1.63 -3.37 14.51
CA ILE A 319 -3.10 -3.27 14.49
C ILE A 319 -3.77 -4.60 14.14
N ILE A 320 -3.08 -5.45 13.36
CA ILE A 320 -3.53 -6.77 12.92
C ILE A 320 -3.57 -7.74 14.09
N LEU A 321 -2.55 -7.70 14.95
CA LEU A 321 -2.36 -8.63 16.06
C LEU A 321 -3.06 -8.16 17.35
N TYR A 322 -3.24 -6.85 17.51
CA TYR A 322 -3.78 -6.25 18.72
C TYR A 322 -5.01 -5.38 18.41
N PRO A 323 -6.23 -5.99 18.40
CA PRO A 323 -7.46 -5.27 18.08
C PRO A 323 -7.76 -4.06 18.99
N ARG A 324 -7.20 -4.04 20.21
CA ARG A 324 -7.34 -2.92 21.16
C ARG A 324 -6.68 -1.64 20.66
N LEU A 325 -5.64 -1.75 19.82
CA LEU A 325 -4.91 -0.60 19.28
C LEU A 325 -5.59 0.02 18.07
N LYS A 326 -6.66 -0.59 17.54
CA LYS A 326 -7.34 -0.13 16.32
C LYS A 326 -7.73 1.33 16.40
N LEU A 327 -8.49 1.72 17.42
CA LEU A 327 -8.98 3.09 17.52
C LEU A 327 -7.82 4.08 17.58
N THR A 328 -6.80 3.79 18.38
CA THR A 328 -5.58 4.60 18.48
C THR A 328 -4.91 4.78 17.12
N PHE A 329 -4.59 3.68 16.41
CA PHE A 329 -3.94 3.78 15.09
C PHE A 329 -4.80 4.47 14.03
N LEU A 330 -6.12 4.25 14.02
CA LEU A 330 -6.99 4.92 13.07
C LEU A 330 -7.06 6.43 13.33
N LEU A 331 -7.19 6.85 14.60
CA LEU A 331 -7.18 8.26 14.97
C LEU A 331 -5.82 8.91 14.68
N THR A 332 -4.72 8.29 15.12
CA THR A 332 -3.37 8.79 14.83
C THR A 332 -3.11 8.85 13.33
N GLY A 333 -3.59 7.87 12.57
CA GLY A 333 -3.46 7.87 11.12
C GLY A 333 -4.25 8.97 10.44
N THR A 334 -5.47 9.28 10.91
CA THR A 334 -6.25 10.42 10.42
C THR A 334 -5.53 11.73 10.74
N LEU A 335 -5.04 11.90 11.97
CA LEU A 335 -4.26 13.07 12.37
C LEU A 335 -2.96 13.20 11.59
N PHE A 336 -2.31 12.09 11.26
CA PHE A 336 -1.10 12.07 10.44
C PHE A 336 -1.39 12.66 9.04
N HIS A 337 -2.42 12.18 8.35
CA HIS A 337 -2.79 12.70 7.01
C HIS A 337 -3.29 14.14 7.04
N LEU A 338 -4.08 14.50 8.05
CA LEU A 338 -4.48 15.89 8.25
C LEU A 338 -3.25 16.77 8.51
N GLY A 339 -2.31 16.28 9.32
CA GLY A 339 -1.03 16.94 9.58
C GLY A 339 -0.21 17.13 8.31
N THR A 340 -0.10 16.13 7.44
CA THR A 340 0.63 16.29 6.17
C THR A 340 -0.03 17.32 5.25
N PHE A 341 -1.37 17.38 5.23
CA PHE A 341 -2.10 18.40 4.50
C PHE A 341 -1.86 19.81 5.08
N LEU A 342 -1.96 19.98 6.40
CA LEU A 342 -1.79 21.29 7.04
C LEU A 342 -0.33 21.79 7.00
N LEU A 343 0.65 20.90 7.15
CA LEU A 343 2.07 21.25 7.22
C LEU A 343 2.71 21.42 5.85
N PHE A 344 2.35 20.59 4.87
CA PHE A 344 2.99 20.59 3.55
C PHE A 344 2.05 21.02 2.42
N GLY A 345 0.74 21.20 2.67
CA GLY A 345 -0.22 21.41 1.59
C GLY A 345 -0.29 20.23 0.60
N ILE A 346 0.19 19.04 1.02
CA ILE A 346 0.22 17.84 0.17
C ILE A 346 -1.02 16.99 0.46
N GLY A 347 -1.68 16.58 -0.62
CA GLY A 347 -2.90 15.78 -0.56
C GLY A 347 -4.14 16.63 -0.27
N TRP A 348 -5.15 16.00 0.31
CA TRP A 348 -6.45 16.62 0.63
C TRP A 348 -6.90 16.23 2.03
N TYR A 349 -7.76 17.05 2.65
CA TYR A 349 -8.33 16.78 3.97
C TYR A 349 -9.19 15.49 4.02
N TYR A 350 -9.59 14.98 2.85
CA TYR A 350 -10.25 13.70 2.66
C TYR A 350 -9.33 12.74 1.88
N SER A 351 -8.05 12.63 2.23
CA SER A 351 -7.13 11.68 1.57
C SER A 351 -7.71 10.24 1.48
N PRO A 352 -7.65 9.56 0.30
CA PRO A 352 -8.06 8.16 0.14
C PRO A 352 -7.42 7.21 1.16
N TRP A 353 -6.22 7.54 1.63
CA TRP A 353 -5.51 6.82 2.67
C TRP A 353 -6.28 6.71 4.00
N MET A 354 -7.06 7.73 4.36
CA MET A 354 -7.89 7.70 5.57
C MET A 354 -9.16 6.90 5.36
N LEU A 355 -9.66 6.82 4.14
CA LEU A 355 -10.95 6.20 3.87
C LEU A 355 -10.87 4.69 3.81
N VAL A 356 -9.74 4.14 3.37
CA VAL A 356 -9.50 2.69 3.47
C VAL A 356 -9.52 2.18 4.93
N TYR A 357 -9.47 3.07 5.93
CA TYR A 357 -9.70 2.70 7.34
C TYR A 357 -11.09 2.12 7.60
N LEU A 358 -12.06 2.34 6.70
CA LEU A 358 -13.38 1.69 6.75
C LEU A 358 -13.26 0.16 6.86
N PHE A 359 -12.21 -0.43 6.27
CA PHE A 359 -11.98 -1.87 6.32
C PHE A 359 -11.59 -2.37 7.72
N PHE A 360 -11.21 -1.50 8.65
CA PHE A 360 -10.97 -1.89 10.05
C PHE A 360 -12.25 -1.87 10.90
N ILE A 361 -13.35 -1.31 10.39
CA ILE A 361 -14.64 -1.21 11.06
C ILE A 361 -15.39 -2.54 11.02
N ASP A 362 -15.84 -3.00 12.18
CA ASP A 362 -16.76 -4.13 12.30
C ASP A 362 -18.20 -3.60 12.37
N TRP A 363 -18.87 -3.58 11.22
CA TRP A 363 -20.23 -3.04 11.11
C TRP A 363 -21.25 -3.87 11.89
N GLU A 364 -20.99 -5.16 12.10
CA GLU A 364 -21.86 -6.01 12.92
C GLU A 364 -21.83 -5.58 14.39
N SER A 365 -20.63 -5.33 14.93
CA SER A 365 -20.48 -4.86 16.31
C SER A 365 -21.19 -3.51 16.53
N ILE A 366 -21.22 -2.64 15.52
CA ILE A 366 -21.93 -1.35 15.61
C ILE A 366 -23.45 -1.58 15.62
N ARG A 367 -23.95 -2.47 14.74
CA ARG A 367 -25.37 -2.82 14.68
C ARG A 367 -25.89 -3.37 16.01
N LEU A 368 -25.18 -4.34 16.59
CA LEU A 368 -25.58 -5.00 17.84
C LEU A 368 -25.58 -4.05 19.05
N ARG A 369 -24.73 -3.02 19.07
CA ARG A 369 -24.73 -1.99 20.12
C ARG A 369 -25.92 -1.03 20.04
N ARG A 370 -26.53 -0.87 18.86
CA ARG A 370 -27.68 0.03 18.64
C ARG A 370 -29.02 -0.63 18.91
N LEU A 371 -29.08 -1.96 18.91
CA LEU A 371 -30.30 -2.65 19.32
C LEU A 371 -30.51 -2.34 20.81
N PRO A 372 -31.72 -1.90 21.22
CA PRO A 372 -32.03 -1.80 22.64
C PRO A 372 -31.67 -3.15 23.25
N LYS A 373 -30.90 -3.16 24.34
CA LYS A 373 -30.79 -4.36 25.17
C LYS A 373 -32.23 -4.65 25.55
N SER A 374 -32.88 -5.61 24.88
CA SER A 374 -34.23 -5.99 25.25
C SER A 374 -34.12 -6.30 26.72
N THR A 375 -34.78 -5.47 27.53
CA THR A 375 -34.88 -5.65 28.96
C THR A 375 -35.15 -7.14 29.13
N LYS A 376 -34.34 -7.82 29.95
CA LYS A 376 -34.75 -9.07 30.56
C LYS A 376 -35.98 -8.73 31.41
N LEU A 377 -37.10 -8.49 30.74
CA LEU A 377 -38.44 -8.38 31.26
C LEU A 377 -39.11 -9.60 30.67
N LEU A 378 -39.04 -10.67 31.47
CA LEU A 378 -40.11 -11.63 31.75
C LEU A 378 -39.53 -13.04 31.90
N GLY A 379 -39.60 -13.50 33.14
CA GLY A 379 -39.40 -14.87 33.59
C GLY A 379 -38.21 -14.97 34.55
N LEU A 380 -38.38 -15.06 35.87
CA LEU A 380 -39.53 -15.28 36.76
C LEU A 380 -39.15 -14.67 38.12
#